data_AF-A0A4R0XS00-F1
#
_entry.id   AF-A0A4R0XS00-F1
#
_cell.length_a   1.000
_cell.length_b   1.000
_cell.length_c   1.000
_cell.angle_alpha   90.00
_cell.angle_beta   90.00
_cell.angle_gamma   90.00
#
_symmetry.space_group_name_H-M   'P 1'
#
loop_
_entity.id
_entity.type
_entity.pdbx_description
1 polymer ?
#
loop_
_entity_poly.entity_id
_entity_poly.type
_entity_poly.pdbx_seq_one_letter_code
_entity_poly.pdbx_strand_id
1 'polypeptide(L)'
;MAKEIILGIDLGTTNSVVSVIEDKEPKVLENPTGKRTTPSVVSFKNGEIIVGEVAKRQMETNPDTVASIKRLMGTDKKVKANGKEYTPEEISAMILGYMKEYAEKKMGTKITKAVVTVPAYFNNAEREATKNAGKIAGLNIERIINEPTAAALAFGLDKTDKEQKVLVYDLGGGTFDVSVLDLADGTFEVLSTSGDNKLGGDDWDDAIVEWLEAKIKEENGDVQLDKMAMQRLKDAAEKAKIELSGVTESTISLPFLAMTANGPLNFETSLTKANFEKMTDHLVQRTRKPIEDALKEAKLSASEIDEVLLVGGSTRNPAVQELVEQVLNKKPNRSINPDEVVALGAAIQGGVLAGDIDDVLLLDVTPLTLGIETMGGVATPLIPRNTTIPVTKSQIFSTAVEN
;
A
#
# COMPACT_ATOMS: atom_id res chain seq x y z
N MET A 1 32.81 15.92 -2.49
CA MET A 1 32.12 14.95 -1.61
C MET A 1 31.26 14.09 -2.51
N ALA A 2 31.20 12.78 -2.28
CA ALA A 2 30.26 11.94 -3.02
C ALA A 2 28.84 12.46 -2.76
N LYS A 3 28.04 12.55 -3.81
CA LYS A 3 26.67 13.02 -3.73
C LYS A 3 25.87 12.08 -2.82
N GLU A 4 25.15 12.65 -1.85
CA GLU A 4 24.42 11.86 -0.87
C GLU A 4 23.15 11.28 -1.51
N ILE A 5 22.99 9.96 -1.49
CA ILE A 5 21.85 9.27 -2.10
C ILE A 5 20.69 9.24 -1.10
N ILE A 6 19.51 9.64 -1.56
CA ILE A 6 18.25 9.51 -0.83
C ILE A 6 17.42 8.43 -1.52
N LEU A 7 17.11 7.34 -0.81
CA LEU A 7 16.26 6.27 -1.36
C LEU A 7 14.81 6.74 -1.48
N GLY A 8 14.14 6.41 -2.59
CA GLY A 8 12.69 6.41 -2.67
C GLY A 8 12.16 5.03 -2.33
N ILE A 9 11.46 4.88 -1.21
CA ILE A 9 10.94 3.60 -0.74
C ILE A 9 9.42 3.62 -0.73
N ASP A 10 8.82 2.73 -1.52
CA ASP A 10 7.45 2.30 -1.32
C ASP A 10 7.42 1.13 -0.32
N LEU A 11 6.95 1.40 0.90
CA LEU A 11 6.80 0.37 1.93
C LEU A 11 5.35 -0.15 1.90
N GLY A 12 5.02 -1.05 0.99
CA GLY A 12 3.65 -1.55 0.84
C GLY A 12 3.27 -2.68 1.79
N THR A 13 1.97 -2.97 1.87
CA THR A 13 1.41 -4.06 2.71
C THR A 13 1.89 -5.43 2.25
N THR A 14 1.85 -5.68 0.94
CA THR A 14 2.16 -6.99 0.33
C THR A 14 3.56 -7.00 -0.27
N ASN A 15 3.95 -5.93 -0.96
CA ASN A 15 5.25 -5.77 -1.58
C ASN A 15 5.79 -4.38 -1.27
N SER A 16 7.11 -4.27 -1.22
CA SER A 16 7.84 -3.02 -1.11
C SER A 16 8.77 -2.85 -2.31
N VAL A 17 9.04 -1.60 -2.68
CA VAL A 17 9.88 -1.24 -3.82
C VAL A 17 10.85 -0.15 -3.39
N VAL A 18 12.10 -0.25 -3.83
CA VAL A 18 13.11 0.79 -3.60
C VAL A 18 13.64 1.32 -4.93
N SER A 19 13.86 2.62 -4.97
CA SER A 19 14.31 3.35 -6.13
C SER A 19 15.29 4.45 -5.71
N VAL A 20 16.00 4.98 -6.70
CA VAL A 20 17.00 6.04 -6.56
C VAL A 20 16.90 6.99 -7.74
N ILE A 21 17.51 8.16 -7.62
CA ILE A 21 17.80 9.04 -8.75
C ILE A 21 19.18 8.71 -9.31
N GLU A 22 19.25 8.33 -10.58
CA GLU A 22 20.49 8.19 -11.34
C GLU A 22 20.37 9.06 -12.60
N ASP A 23 21.35 9.92 -12.85
CA ASP A 23 21.37 10.82 -14.02
C ASP A 23 20.11 11.69 -14.15
N LYS A 24 19.57 12.15 -13.01
CA LYS A 24 18.29 12.90 -12.89
C LYS A 24 17.03 12.10 -13.24
N GLU A 25 17.14 10.82 -13.52
CA GLU A 25 16.00 9.93 -13.77
C GLU A 25 15.75 9.00 -12.58
N PRO A 26 14.48 8.78 -12.18
CA PRO A 26 14.15 7.80 -11.16
C PRO A 26 14.28 6.38 -11.71
N LYS A 27 14.95 5.49 -10.95
CA LYS A 27 15.14 4.08 -11.32
C LYS A 27 14.84 3.16 -10.15
N VAL A 28 14.03 2.13 -10.39
CA VAL A 28 13.81 1.05 -9.43
C VAL A 28 15.02 0.13 -9.38
N LEU A 29 15.41 -0.26 -8.17
CA LEU A 29 16.49 -1.20 -7.95
C LEU A 29 15.94 -2.64 -7.83
N GLU A 30 16.50 -3.53 -8.63
CA GLU A 30 16.30 -4.97 -8.46
C GLU A 30 16.87 -5.47 -7.13
N ASN A 31 16.10 -6.33 -6.47
CA ASN A 31 16.52 -7.07 -5.29
C ASN A 31 17.49 -8.22 -5.66
N PRO A 32 18.11 -8.91 -4.68
CA PRO A 32 19.05 -10.01 -4.93
C PRO A 32 18.50 -11.20 -5.73
N THR A 33 17.17 -11.32 -5.89
CA THR A 33 16.54 -12.35 -6.72
C THR A 33 16.27 -11.90 -8.16
N GLY A 34 16.67 -10.67 -8.52
CA GLY A 34 16.43 -10.07 -9.84
C GLY A 34 15.01 -9.53 -10.02
N LYS A 35 14.24 -9.35 -8.94
CA LYS A 35 12.89 -8.78 -8.98
C LYS A 35 12.90 -7.32 -8.59
N ARG A 36 12.00 -6.53 -9.18
CA ARG A 36 11.84 -5.09 -8.91
C ARG A 36 10.96 -4.79 -7.69
N THR A 37 10.21 -5.79 -7.23
CA THR A 37 9.36 -5.75 -6.03
C THR A 37 9.86 -6.78 -5.04
N THR A 38 9.85 -6.44 -3.74
CA THR A 38 10.23 -7.34 -2.65
C THR A 38 9.01 -7.61 -1.77
N PRO A 39 8.57 -8.87 -1.57
CA PRO A 39 7.48 -9.17 -0.65
C PRO A 39 7.75 -8.62 0.76
N SER A 40 6.75 -7.95 1.33
CA SER A 40 6.77 -7.40 2.69
C SER A 40 6.56 -8.50 3.74
N VAL A 41 7.44 -9.50 3.72
CA VAL A 41 7.38 -10.71 4.54
C VAL A 41 8.71 -10.93 5.24
N VAL A 42 8.66 -11.23 6.53
CA VAL A 42 9.82 -11.51 7.38
C VAL A 42 9.65 -12.90 7.98
N SER A 43 10.66 -13.77 7.85
CA SER A 43 10.67 -15.11 8.44
C SER A 43 11.89 -15.27 9.35
N PHE A 44 11.67 -15.80 10.54
CA PHE A 44 12.73 -16.09 11.50
C PHE A 44 13.04 -17.59 11.47
N LYS A 45 14.28 -17.97 11.15
CA LYS A 45 14.66 -19.38 11.02
C LYS A 45 16.09 -19.60 11.48
N ASN A 46 16.30 -20.54 12.40
CA ASN A 46 17.64 -20.91 12.90
C ASN A 46 18.48 -19.73 13.42
N GLY A 47 17.84 -18.70 13.99
CA GLY A 47 18.51 -17.48 14.45
C GLY A 47 18.81 -16.45 13.35
N GLU A 48 18.46 -16.74 12.09
CA GLU A 48 18.56 -15.81 10.97
C GLU A 48 17.21 -15.12 10.71
N ILE A 49 17.30 -13.89 10.20
CA ILE A 49 16.16 -13.10 9.71
C ILE A 49 16.21 -13.16 8.19
N ILE A 50 15.14 -13.65 7.59
CA ILE A 50 14.97 -13.77 6.15
C ILE A 50 13.87 -12.80 5.75
N VAL A 51 14.05 -12.07 4.64
CA VAL A 51 13.08 -11.10 4.13
C VAL A 51 12.80 -11.38 2.66
N GLY A 52 11.62 -10.99 2.16
CA GLY A 52 11.29 -11.03 0.74
C GLY A 52 10.78 -12.39 0.25
N GLU A 53 11.11 -12.76 -0.98
CA GLU A 53 10.63 -13.97 -1.64
C GLU A 53 11.03 -15.25 -0.88
N VAL A 54 12.23 -15.25 -0.30
CA VAL A 54 12.72 -16.39 0.47
C VAL A 54 11.87 -16.55 1.74
N ALA A 55 11.50 -15.45 2.40
CA ALA A 55 10.61 -15.47 3.55
C ALA A 55 9.17 -15.87 3.16
N LYS A 56 8.64 -15.35 2.05
CA LYS A 56 7.31 -15.72 1.52
C LYS A 56 7.20 -17.22 1.28
N ARG A 57 8.23 -17.86 0.71
CA ARG A 57 8.28 -19.34 0.52
C ARG A 57 8.27 -20.13 1.83
N GLN A 58 8.63 -19.54 2.96
CA GLN A 58 8.59 -20.20 4.26
C GLN A 58 7.22 -20.08 4.93
N MET A 59 6.29 -19.26 4.44
CA MET A 59 5.00 -19.03 5.11
C MET A 59 4.23 -20.34 5.35
N GLU A 60 4.26 -21.27 4.39
CA GLU A 60 3.57 -22.56 4.49
C GLU A 60 4.15 -23.48 5.57
N THR A 61 5.45 -23.37 5.89
CA THR A 61 6.19 -24.37 6.70
C THR A 61 6.81 -23.80 7.96
N ASN A 62 6.92 -22.47 8.08
CA ASN A 62 7.52 -21.80 9.22
C ASN A 62 6.49 -20.89 9.91
N PRO A 63 5.99 -21.26 11.11
CA PRO A 63 5.00 -20.47 11.83
C PRO A 63 5.54 -19.13 12.33
N ASP A 64 6.87 -18.96 12.38
CA ASP A 64 7.57 -17.72 12.74
C ASP A 64 7.79 -16.82 11.51
N THR A 65 6.79 -16.74 10.65
CA THR A 65 6.77 -15.86 9.48
C THR A 65 5.66 -14.83 9.63
N VAL A 66 5.99 -13.57 9.37
CA VAL A 66 5.12 -12.41 9.52
C VAL A 66 4.96 -11.72 8.16
N ALA A 67 3.70 -11.48 7.77
CA ALA A 67 3.31 -10.78 6.55
C ALA A 67 2.24 -9.72 6.88
N SER A 68 1.96 -8.82 5.93
CA SER A 68 0.93 -7.77 6.03
C SER A 68 1.04 -6.90 7.29
N ILE A 69 2.25 -6.73 7.83
CA ILE A 69 2.48 -6.01 9.09
C ILE A 69 2.06 -4.54 9.02
N LYS A 70 2.06 -3.96 7.81
CA LYS A 70 1.63 -2.57 7.56
C LYS A 70 0.22 -2.30 8.08
N ARG A 71 -0.68 -3.29 8.06
CA ARG A 71 -2.05 -3.18 8.61
C ARG A 71 -2.08 -2.97 10.14
N LEU A 72 -0.96 -3.16 10.84
CA LEU A 72 -0.82 -2.98 12.29
C LEU A 72 0.00 -1.74 12.69
N MET A 73 0.55 -0.99 11.72
CA MET A 73 1.35 0.20 12.00
C MET A 73 0.55 1.23 12.81
N GLY A 74 1.19 1.95 13.74
CA GLY A 74 0.53 2.94 14.59
C GLY A 74 -0.39 2.36 15.67
N THR A 75 -0.47 1.03 15.80
CA THR A 75 -1.23 0.36 16.88
C THR A 75 -0.30 -0.13 18.00
N ASP A 76 -0.88 -0.50 19.13
CA ASP A 76 -0.18 -1.11 20.27
C ASP A 76 -0.01 -2.64 20.14
N LYS A 77 -0.54 -3.23 19.06
CA LYS A 77 -0.50 -4.68 18.83
C LYS A 77 0.92 -5.14 18.54
N LYS A 78 1.26 -6.32 19.06
CA LYS A 78 2.53 -7.00 18.79
C LYS A 78 2.30 -8.33 18.10
N VAL A 79 3.28 -8.75 17.30
CA VAL A 79 3.30 -10.07 16.68
C VAL A 79 4.32 -10.96 17.40
N LYS A 80 3.98 -12.23 17.58
CA LYS A 80 4.88 -13.22 18.17
C LYS A 80 5.58 -14.00 17.07
N ALA A 81 6.91 -14.03 17.11
CA ALA A 81 7.74 -14.85 16.23
C ALA A 81 9.04 -15.23 16.96
N ASN A 82 9.53 -16.44 16.74
CA ASN A 82 10.79 -16.95 17.30
C ASN A 82 10.88 -16.77 18.83
N GLY A 83 9.77 -17.05 19.51
CA GLY A 83 9.65 -16.92 20.97
C GLY A 83 9.71 -15.49 21.53
N LYS A 84 9.64 -14.45 20.68
CA LYS A 84 9.69 -13.04 21.06
C LYS A 84 8.47 -12.28 20.54
N GLU A 85 8.18 -11.14 21.17
CA GLU A 85 7.20 -10.18 20.69
C GLU A 85 7.90 -9.06 19.94
N TYR A 86 7.37 -8.70 18.78
CA TYR A 86 7.84 -7.61 17.94
C TYR A 86 6.72 -6.60 17.71
N THR A 87 7.10 -5.33 17.72
CA THR A 87 6.27 -4.23 17.26
C THR A 87 6.18 -4.21 15.72
N PRO A 88 5.12 -3.62 15.15
CA PRO A 88 5.01 -3.42 13.71
C PRO A 88 6.20 -2.65 13.11
N GLU A 89 6.74 -1.70 13.86
CA GLU A 89 7.91 -0.90 13.49
C GLU A 89 9.18 -1.74 13.39
N GLU A 90 9.40 -2.68 14.32
CA GLU A 90 10.56 -3.57 14.29
C GLU A 90 10.54 -4.51 13.07
N ILE A 91 9.39 -5.11 12.76
CA ILE A 91 9.26 -5.96 11.57
C ILE A 91 9.41 -5.14 10.29
N SER A 92 8.77 -3.95 10.22
CA SER A 92 8.91 -3.07 9.07
C SER A 92 10.34 -2.57 8.88
N ALA A 93 11.08 -2.35 9.99
CA ALA A 93 12.49 -1.99 9.95
C ALA A 93 13.37 -3.11 9.36
N MET A 94 13.03 -4.39 9.55
CA MET A 94 13.74 -5.50 8.91
C MET A 94 13.54 -5.47 7.39
N ILE A 95 12.33 -5.13 6.92
CA ILE A 95 12.02 -4.96 5.50
C ILE A 95 12.81 -3.77 4.92
N LEU A 96 12.77 -2.62 5.59
CA LEU A 96 13.53 -1.42 5.20
C LEU A 96 15.04 -1.67 5.21
N GLY A 97 15.55 -2.39 6.22
CA GLY A 97 16.95 -2.75 6.35
C GLY A 97 17.43 -3.64 5.21
N TYR A 98 16.62 -4.63 4.81
CA TYR A 98 16.90 -5.47 3.65
C TYR A 98 16.96 -4.65 2.35
N MET A 99 16.00 -3.75 2.14
CA MET A 99 15.98 -2.86 0.96
C MET A 99 17.19 -1.93 0.91
N LYS A 100 17.56 -1.36 2.05
CA LYS A 100 18.76 -0.56 2.20
C LYS A 100 20.01 -1.38 1.86
N GLU A 101 20.15 -2.60 2.39
CA GLU A 101 21.34 -3.42 2.19
C GLU A 101 21.60 -3.71 0.72
N TYR A 102 20.59 -4.16 -0.03
CA TYR A 102 20.81 -4.43 -1.45
C TYR A 102 20.95 -3.15 -2.27
N ALA A 103 20.34 -2.03 -1.85
CA ALA A 103 20.58 -0.72 -2.47
C ALA A 103 22.03 -0.27 -2.27
N GLU A 104 22.57 -0.34 -1.04
CA GLU A 104 23.96 -0.01 -0.73
C GLU A 104 24.95 -0.86 -1.54
N LYS A 105 24.69 -2.18 -1.65
CA LYS A 105 25.49 -3.08 -2.46
C LYS A 105 25.51 -2.69 -3.94
N LYS A 106 24.35 -2.27 -4.48
CA LYS A 106 24.22 -1.91 -5.90
C LYS A 106 24.83 -0.53 -6.19
N MET A 107 24.68 0.42 -5.28
CA MET A 107 25.25 1.77 -5.40
C MET A 107 26.74 1.84 -5.01
N GLY A 108 27.27 0.82 -4.34
CA GLY A 108 28.67 0.78 -3.91
C GLY A 108 29.02 1.80 -2.82
N THR A 109 28.03 2.31 -2.10
CA THR A 109 28.20 3.31 -1.03
C THR A 109 27.19 3.10 0.09
N LYS A 110 27.51 3.60 1.28
CA LYS A 110 26.59 3.62 2.42
C LYS A 110 25.46 4.62 2.17
N ILE A 111 24.24 4.26 2.55
CA ILE A 111 23.04 5.07 2.35
C ILE A 111 22.34 5.25 3.69
N THR A 112 22.13 6.50 4.09
CA THR A 112 21.58 6.85 5.40
C THR A 112 20.29 7.64 5.33
N LYS A 113 19.79 7.99 4.14
CA LYS A 113 18.62 8.84 3.95
C LYS A 113 17.58 8.17 3.06
N ALA A 114 16.31 8.41 3.37
CA ALA A 114 15.21 7.93 2.55
C ALA A 114 13.99 8.87 2.60
N VAL A 115 13.23 8.84 1.52
CA VAL A 115 11.81 9.22 1.48
C VAL A 115 11.00 7.93 1.48
N VAL A 116 10.03 7.83 2.38
CA VAL A 116 9.19 6.62 2.52
C VAL A 116 7.73 6.99 2.26
N THR A 117 7.02 6.16 1.49
CA THR A 117 5.61 6.38 1.20
C THR A 117 4.68 5.80 2.28
N VAL A 118 3.50 6.39 2.40
CA VAL A 118 2.40 5.89 3.23
C VAL A 118 1.06 6.11 2.54
N PRO A 119 0.00 5.34 2.87
CA PRO A 119 -1.36 5.62 2.43
C PRO A 119 -1.76 7.06 2.74
N ALA A 120 -2.50 7.71 1.84
CA ALA A 120 -2.90 9.10 2.06
C ALA A 120 -3.71 9.24 3.35
N TYR A 121 -4.54 8.24 3.67
CA TYR A 121 -5.36 8.20 4.88
C TYR A 121 -4.64 7.84 6.19
N PHE A 122 -3.32 7.61 6.18
CA PHE A 122 -2.58 7.36 7.41
C PHE A 122 -2.69 8.54 8.39
N ASN A 123 -3.07 8.23 9.62
CA ASN A 123 -3.11 9.16 10.74
C ASN A 123 -1.70 9.45 11.28
N ASN A 124 -1.62 10.35 12.27
CA ASN A 124 -0.32 10.76 12.81
C ASN A 124 0.46 9.61 13.48
N ALA A 125 -0.22 8.69 14.19
CA ALA A 125 0.45 7.56 14.84
C ALA A 125 1.04 6.59 13.81
N GLU A 126 0.32 6.30 12.73
CA GLU A 126 0.79 5.43 11.64
C GLU A 126 1.99 6.04 10.89
N ARG A 127 1.98 7.36 10.66
CA ARG A 127 3.10 8.10 10.06
C ARG A 127 4.34 8.10 10.95
N GLU A 128 4.19 8.36 12.25
CA GLU A 128 5.30 8.33 13.21
C GLU A 128 5.87 6.93 13.40
N ALA A 129 5.01 5.90 13.44
CA ALA A 129 5.44 4.50 13.45
C ALA A 129 6.31 4.18 12.22
N THR A 130 5.93 4.66 11.04
CA THR A 130 6.70 4.46 9.80
C THR A 130 8.07 5.15 9.86
N LYS A 131 8.13 6.39 10.39
CA LYS A 131 9.41 7.07 10.63
C LYS A 131 10.30 6.31 11.63
N ASN A 132 9.70 5.79 12.71
CA ASN A 132 10.41 4.99 13.70
C ASN A 132 10.99 3.71 13.10
N ALA A 133 10.23 3.00 12.24
CA ALA A 133 10.73 1.85 11.50
C ALA A 133 11.96 2.21 10.66
N GLY A 134 11.94 3.35 9.97
CA GLY A 134 13.10 3.89 9.25
C GLY A 134 14.31 4.11 10.15
N LYS A 135 14.10 4.74 11.31
CA LYS A 135 15.17 4.98 12.29
C LYS A 135 15.78 3.68 12.81
N ILE A 136 14.96 2.67 13.11
CA ILE A 136 15.42 1.33 13.55
C ILE A 136 16.24 0.66 12.44
N ALA A 137 15.87 0.84 11.17
CA ALA A 137 16.62 0.36 10.00
C ALA A 137 17.92 1.16 9.72
N GLY A 138 18.20 2.21 10.50
CA GLY A 138 19.34 3.10 10.30
C GLY A 138 19.19 4.00 9.07
N LEU A 139 17.96 4.39 8.73
CA LEU A 139 17.63 5.40 7.73
C LEU A 139 17.08 6.65 8.43
N ASN A 140 17.62 7.81 8.08
CA ASN A 140 17.01 9.10 8.36
C ASN A 140 15.88 9.33 7.35
N ILE A 141 14.64 9.38 7.83
CA ILE A 141 13.49 9.62 6.96
C ILE A 141 13.34 11.12 6.76
N GLU A 142 13.85 11.61 5.63
CA GLU A 142 13.86 13.03 5.27
C GLU A 142 12.44 13.55 5.01
N ARG A 143 11.58 12.68 4.46
CA ARG A 143 10.18 12.99 4.21
C ARG A 143 9.34 11.70 4.20
N ILE A 144 8.14 11.81 4.75
CA ILE A 144 7.04 10.89 4.49
C ILE A 144 6.18 11.53 3.40
N ILE A 145 5.90 10.79 2.33
CA ILE A 145 5.06 11.25 1.23
C ILE A 145 3.84 10.33 1.09
N ASN A 146 2.70 10.87 0.68
CA ASN A 146 1.52 10.05 0.41
C ASN A 146 1.72 9.26 -0.89
N GLU A 147 1.32 7.98 -0.90
CA GLU A 147 1.40 7.08 -2.07
C GLU A 147 0.79 7.68 -3.35
N PRO A 148 -0.46 8.18 -3.35
CA PRO A 148 -1.04 8.76 -4.55
C PRO A 148 -0.32 10.05 -5.01
N THR A 149 0.21 10.83 -4.07
CA THR A 149 1.01 12.02 -4.37
C THR A 149 2.33 11.64 -5.04
N ALA A 150 3.01 10.61 -4.54
CA ALA A 150 4.22 10.08 -5.17
C ALA A 150 3.91 9.57 -6.59
N ALA A 151 2.82 8.84 -6.78
CA ALA A 151 2.44 8.36 -8.10
C ALA A 151 2.17 9.51 -9.09
N ALA A 152 1.52 10.59 -8.65
CA ALA A 152 1.30 11.77 -9.47
C ALA A 152 2.59 12.50 -9.83
N LEU A 153 3.55 12.61 -8.89
CA LEU A 153 4.88 13.17 -9.17
C LEU A 153 5.59 12.39 -10.27
N ALA A 154 5.60 11.05 -10.18
CA ALA A 154 6.21 10.20 -11.20
C ALA A 154 5.52 10.33 -12.57
N PHE A 155 4.21 10.51 -12.60
CA PHE A 155 3.47 10.70 -13.85
C PHE A 155 3.70 12.07 -14.50
N GLY A 156 3.85 13.12 -13.68
CA GLY A 156 3.86 14.51 -14.12
C GLY A 156 5.24 15.13 -14.30
N LEU A 157 6.33 14.45 -13.90
CA LEU A 157 7.70 14.99 -13.97
C LEU A 157 8.07 15.54 -15.35
N ASP A 158 7.70 14.84 -16.42
CA ASP A 158 8.00 15.23 -17.81
C ASP A 158 6.87 16.03 -18.48
N LYS A 159 5.88 16.50 -17.70
CA LYS A 159 4.63 17.12 -18.21
C LYS A 159 4.32 18.45 -17.53
N THR A 160 5.35 19.18 -17.11
CA THR A 160 5.22 20.42 -16.34
C THR A 160 4.51 21.54 -17.12
N ASP A 161 4.55 21.52 -18.45
CA ASP A 161 3.99 22.56 -19.31
C ASP A 161 2.48 22.39 -19.60
N LYS A 162 1.84 21.37 -19.02
CA LYS A 162 0.42 21.07 -19.25
C LYS A 162 -0.34 21.12 -17.93
N GLU A 163 -1.28 22.07 -17.85
CA GLU A 163 -2.30 22.07 -16.81
C GLU A 163 -3.20 20.84 -16.95
N GLN A 164 -3.33 20.03 -15.90
CA GLN A 164 -4.20 18.87 -15.90
C GLN A 164 -4.62 18.43 -14.50
N LYS A 165 -5.88 18.02 -14.39
CA LYS A 165 -6.45 17.42 -13.18
C LYS A 165 -6.33 15.91 -13.26
N VAL A 166 -5.67 15.33 -12.27
CA VAL A 166 -5.36 13.91 -12.21
C VAL A 166 -6.10 13.28 -11.04
N LEU A 167 -6.80 12.18 -11.30
CA LEU A 167 -7.32 11.30 -10.25
C LEU A 167 -6.41 10.09 -10.13
N VAL A 168 -5.86 9.88 -8.95
CA VAL A 168 -5.09 8.69 -8.60
C VAL A 168 -5.99 7.74 -7.82
N TYR A 169 -6.18 6.54 -8.35
CA TYR A 169 -6.89 5.44 -7.72
C TYR A 169 -5.85 4.39 -7.30
N ASP A 170 -5.58 4.30 -6.00
CA ASP A 170 -4.57 3.41 -5.44
C ASP A 170 -5.24 2.28 -4.65
N LEU A 171 -5.21 1.07 -5.21
CA LEU A 171 -5.73 -0.13 -4.56
C LEU A 171 -4.59 -1.14 -4.38
N GLY A 172 -3.99 -1.10 -3.19
CA GLY A 172 -2.92 -2.01 -2.79
C GLY A 172 -3.45 -3.36 -2.26
N GLY A 173 -2.62 -4.03 -1.46
CA GLY A 173 -3.01 -5.25 -0.75
C GLY A 173 -3.78 -5.00 0.55
N GLY A 174 -3.55 -3.84 1.19
CA GLY A 174 -4.10 -3.53 2.51
C GLY A 174 -5.06 -2.36 2.58
N THR A 175 -4.89 -1.40 1.67
CA THR A 175 -5.48 -0.08 1.74
C THR A 175 -5.95 0.36 0.36
N PHE A 176 -6.95 1.24 0.38
CA PHE A 176 -7.49 1.89 -0.79
C PHE A 176 -7.48 3.40 -0.58
N ASP A 177 -6.87 4.14 -1.49
CA ASP A 177 -6.81 5.60 -1.47
C ASP A 177 -7.22 6.17 -2.82
N VAL A 178 -7.90 7.32 -2.79
CA VAL A 178 -8.20 8.14 -3.96
C VAL A 178 -7.75 9.56 -3.68
N SER A 179 -6.97 10.14 -4.59
CA SER A 179 -6.61 11.55 -4.51
C SER A 179 -6.89 12.25 -5.84
N VAL A 180 -7.37 13.48 -5.74
CA VAL A 180 -7.52 14.37 -6.88
C VAL A 180 -6.47 15.46 -6.77
N LEU A 181 -5.67 15.62 -7.81
CA LEU A 181 -4.56 16.57 -7.87
C LEU A 181 -4.74 17.52 -9.04
N ASP A 182 -4.34 18.78 -8.85
CA ASP A 182 -4.14 19.76 -9.92
C ASP A 182 -2.65 19.89 -10.20
N LEU A 183 -2.26 19.65 -11.45
CA LEU A 183 -0.86 19.75 -11.91
C LEU A 183 -0.78 20.96 -12.84
N ALA A 184 0.00 21.97 -12.46
CA ALA A 184 0.16 23.21 -13.24
C ALA A 184 1.54 23.82 -13.01
N ASP A 185 2.28 24.14 -14.08
CA ASP A 185 3.57 24.86 -14.04
C ASP A 185 4.57 24.29 -13.00
N GLY A 186 4.75 22.96 -12.98
CA GLY A 186 5.62 22.28 -12.01
C GLY A 186 5.08 22.21 -10.58
N THR A 187 3.89 22.76 -10.32
CA THR A 187 3.17 22.65 -9.05
C THR A 187 2.24 21.45 -9.06
N PHE A 188 2.31 20.63 -8.02
CA PHE A 188 1.47 19.47 -7.76
C PHE A 188 0.66 19.76 -6.51
N GLU A 189 -0.62 20.09 -6.66
CA GLU A 189 -1.51 20.41 -5.55
C GLU A 189 -2.52 19.30 -5.33
N VAL A 190 -2.57 18.74 -4.13
CA VAL A 190 -3.62 17.79 -3.74
C VAL A 190 -4.88 18.59 -3.38
N LEU A 191 -5.93 18.45 -4.18
CA LEU A 191 -7.21 19.13 -3.94
C LEU A 191 -8.05 18.41 -2.89
N SER A 192 -8.00 17.07 -2.90
CA SER A 192 -8.73 16.23 -1.96
C SER A 192 -8.13 14.83 -1.89
N THR A 193 -8.36 14.16 -0.77
CA THR A 193 -8.09 12.73 -0.62
C THR A 193 -9.24 12.04 0.12
N SER A 194 -9.58 10.83 -0.31
CA SER A 194 -10.57 9.92 0.29
C SER A 194 -10.01 8.49 0.28
N GLY A 195 -10.58 7.56 1.05
CA GLY A 195 -10.06 6.19 1.09
C GLY A 195 -10.72 5.27 2.10
N ASP A 196 -10.21 4.05 2.16
CA ASP A 196 -10.54 2.99 3.12
C ASP A 196 -9.25 2.26 3.55
N ASN A 197 -8.85 2.42 4.80
CA ASN A 197 -7.62 1.84 5.34
C ASN A 197 -7.72 0.34 5.66
N LYS A 198 -8.88 -0.29 5.39
CA LYS A 198 -9.15 -1.72 5.61
C LYS A 198 -9.84 -2.34 4.39
N LEU A 199 -9.34 -1.98 3.21
CA LEU A 199 -9.80 -2.51 1.94
C LEU A 199 -8.61 -2.64 1.00
N GLY A 200 -8.31 -3.85 0.55
CA GLY A 200 -7.27 -4.11 -0.44
C GLY A 200 -7.27 -5.55 -0.89
N GLY A 201 -6.25 -5.92 -1.67
CA GLY A 201 -6.10 -7.25 -2.27
C GLY A 201 -6.22 -8.43 -1.29
N ASP A 202 -5.84 -8.27 -0.02
CA ASP A 202 -5.98 -9.36 0.98
C ASP A 202 -7.47 -9.67 1.25
N ASP A 203 -8.36 -8.68 1.16
CA ASP A 203 -9.80 -8.87 1.38
C ASP A 203 -10.45 -9.66 0.22
N TRP A 204 -9.89 -9.54 -1.00
CA TRP A 204 -10.27 -10.40 -2.12
C TRP A 204 -9.74 -11.83 -1.94
N ASP A 205 -8.53 -11.98 -1.38
CA ASP A 205 -7.97 -13.30 -1.08
C ASP A 205 -8.81 -14.02 -0.02
N ASP A 206 -9.16 -13.31 1.05
CA ASP A 206 -10.00 -13.85 2.13
C ASP A 206 -11.38 -14.27 1.61
N ALA A 207 -11.99 -13.53 0.67
CA ALA A 207 -13.25 -13.94 0.04
C ALA A 207 -13.15 -15.27 -0.75
N ILE A 208 -12.02 -15.50 -1.43
CA ILE A 208 -11.76 -16.79 -2.10
C ILE A 208 -11.50 -17.88 -1.07
N VAL A 209 -10.79 -17.59 0.03
CA VAL A 209 -10.57 -18.55 1.12
C VAL A 209 -11.89 -18.99 1.74
N GLU A 210 -12.79 -18.06 2.07
CA GLU A 210 -14.12 -18.38 2.58
C GLU A 210 -14.92 -19.27 1.60
N TRP A 211 -14.81 -18.98 0.29
CA TRP A 211 -15.42 -19.82 -0.75
C TRP A 211 -14.79 -21.23 -0.81
N LEU A 212 -13.46 -21.33 -0.69
CA LEU A 212 -12.74 -22.62 -0.65
C LEU A 212 -13.13 -23.44 0.58
N GLU A 213 -13.19 -22.83 1.76
CA GLU A 213 -13.62 -23.49 3.00
C GLU A 213 -15.05 -24.04 2.88
N ALA A 214 -15.96 -23.24 2.31
CA ALA A 214 -17.33 -23.67 2.07
C ALA A 214 -17.39 -24.87 1.10
N LYS A 215 -16.56 -24.87 0.03
CA LYS A 215 -16.48 -25.98 -0.92
C LYS A 215 -15.87 -27.25 -0.33
N ILE A 216 -14.79 -27.12 0.43
CA ILE A 216 -14.19 -28.23 1.16
C ILE A 216 -15.22 -28.86 2.10
N LYS A 217 -15.98 -28.03 2.82
CA LYS A 217 -17.03 -28.47 3.73
C LYS A 217 -18.19 -29.17 3.01
N GLU A 218 -18.61 -28.65 1.87
CA GLU A 218 -19.67 -29.24 1.04
C GLU A 218 -19.30 -30.66 0.58
N GLU A 219 -18.06 -30.86 0.14
CA GLU A 219 -17.60 -32.12 -0.46
C GLU A 219 -17.09 -33.15 0.57
N ASN A 220 -16.53 -32.68 1.70
CA ASN A 220 -15.79 -33.54 2.63
C ASN A 220 -16.32 -33.48 4.07
N GLY A 221 -17.35 -32.67 4.33
CA GLY A 221 -17.83 -32.38 5.69
C GLY A 221 -16.91 -31.43 6.45
N ASP A 222 -17.16 -31.23 7.74
CA ASP A 222 -16.33 -30.36 8.58
C ASP A 222 -14.92 -30.96 8.76
N VAL A 223 -13.93 -30.30 8.13
CA VAL A 223 -12.51 -30.66 8.23
C VAL A 223 -11.79 -29.58 9.03
N GLN A 224 -11.05 -29.99 10.06
CA GLN A 224 -10.22 -29.08 10.81
C GLN A 224 -8.98 -28.71 9.99
N LEU A 225 -8.88 -27.45 9.58
CA LEU A 225 -7.70 -26.90 8.91
C LEU A 225 -6.78 -26.29 9.96
N ASP A 226 -5.52 -26.75 9.99
CA ASP A 226 -4.51 -26.16 10.85
C ASP A 226 -3.91 -24.88 10.25
N LYS A 227 -3.00 -24.22 10.98
CA LYS A 227 -2.37 -22.96 10.53
C LYS A 227 -1.65 -23.12 9.18
N MET A 228 -1.05 -24.28 8.91
CA MET A 228 -0.33 -24.54 7.66
C MET A 228 -1.32 -24.73 6.50
N ALA A 229 -2.40 -25.49 6.72
CA ALA A 229 -3.47 -25.66 5.75
C ALA A 229 -4.12 -24.31 5.38
N MET A 230 -4.39 -23.47 6.38
CA MET A 230 -4.94 -22.12 6.14
C MET A 230 -4.00 -21.22 5.34
N GLN A 231 -2.69 -21.31 5.58
CA GLN A 231 -1.72 -20.55 4.79
C GLN A 231 -1.71 -21.02 3.32
N ARG A 232 -1.75 -22.33 3.09
CA ARG A 232 -1.81 -22.89 1.72
C ARG A 232 -3.09 -22.49 0.99
N LEU A 233 -4.22 -22.39 1.70
CA LEU A 233 -5.46 -21.83 1.14
C LEU A 233 -5.27 -20.38 0.70
N LYS A 234 -4.67 -19.53 1.56
CA LYS A 234 -4.39 -18.13 1.23
C LYS A 234 -3.47 -17.97 0.02
N ASP A 235 -2.40 -18.75 -0.05
CA ASP A 235 -1.46 -18.69 -1.17
C ASP A 235 -2.11 -19.14 -2.49
N ALA A 236 -2.95 -20.18 -2.43
CA ALA A 236 -3.72 -20.63 -3.59
C ALA A 236 -4.82 -19.64 -4.01
N ALA A 237 -5.46 -18.98 -3.05
CA ALA A 237 -6.42 -17.92 -3.28
C ALA A 237 -5.80 -16.70 -3.96
N GLU A 238 -4.67 -16.19 -3.46
CA GLU A 238 -3.92 -15.08 -4.06
C GLU A 238 -3.51 -15.42 -5.50
N LYS A 239 -2.99 -16.64 -5.71
CA LYS A 239 -2.63 -17.13 -7.04
C LYS A 239 -3.83 -17.15 -7.99
N ALA A 240 -4.96 -17.72 -7.57
CA ALA A 240 -6.16 -17.80 -8.39
C ALA A 240 -6.71 -16.40 -8.72
N LYS A 241 -6.75 -15.48 -7.74
CA LYS A 241 -7.12 -14.07 -7.95
C LYS A 241 -6.28 -13.41 -9.05
N ILE A 242 -4.97 -13.58 -8.98
CA ILE A 242 -4.03 -13.01 -9.96
C ILE A 242 -4.26 -13.63 -11.35
N GLU A 243 -4.38 -14.95 -11.44
CA GLU A 243 -4.65 -15.64 -12.71
C GLU A 243 -5.96 -15.16 -13.35
N LEU A 244 -7.03 -15.04 -12.57
CA LEU A 244 -8.36 -14.60 -13.02
C LEU A 244 -8.40 -13.13 -13.52
N SER A 245 -7.33 -12.36 -13.31
CA SER A 245 -7.20 -11.05 -13.95
C SER A 245 -6.92 -11.17 -15.45
N GLY A 246 -6.36 -12.30 -15.92
CA GLY A 246 -6.02 -12.55 -17.33
C GLY A 246 -6.76 -13.72 -17.98
N VAL A 247 -7.27 -14.68 -17.20
CA VAL A 247 -7.99 -15.86 -17.72
C VAL A 247 -9.43 -15.94 -17.18
N THR A 248 -10.27 -16.74 -17.83
CA THR A 248 -11.69 -16.89 -17.45
C THR A 248 -11.94 -17.91 -16.35
N GLU A 249 -10.96 -18.77 -16.07
CA GLU A 249 -11.04 -19.84 -15.08
C GLU A 249 -9.64 -20.17 -14.56
N SER A 250 -9.52 -20.46 -13.26
CA SER A 250 -8.29 -20.91 -12.60
C SER A 250 -8.57 -22.21 -11.84
N THR A 251 -7.69 -23.20 -12.00
CA THR A 251 -7.75 -24.46 -11.26
C THR A 251 -6.95 -24.35 -9.98
N ILE A 252 -7.60 -24.61 -8.84
CA ILE A 252 -7.01 -24.60 -7.51
C ILE A 252 -6.80 -26.05 -7.09
N SER A 253 -5.54 -26.44 -6.88
CA SER A 253 -5.16 -27.80 -6.47
C SER A 253 -4.37 -27.75 -5.15
N LEU A 254 -4.92 -28.39 -4.13
CA LEU A 254 -4.44 -28.43 -2.75
C LEU A 254 -4.26 -29.89 -2.31
N PRO A 255 -3.17 -30.56 -2.73
CA PRO A 255 -2.88 -31.93 -2.31
C PRO A 255 -2.47 -31.98 -0.84
N PHE A 256 -2.81 -33.06 -0.14
CA PHE A 256 -2.48 -33.28 1.28
C PHE A 256 -2.82 -32.07 2.17
N LEU A 257 -3.99 -31.47 1.96
CA LEU A 257 -4.40 -30.26 2.64
C LEU A 257 -4.59 -30.48 4.15
N ALA A 258 -5.21 -31.60 4.52
CA ALA A 258 -5.49 -31.97 5.90
C ALA A 258 -5.53 -33.48 6.07
N MET A 259 -5.54 -33.95 7.33
CA MET A 259 -5.80 -35.35 7.66
C MET A 259 -7.25 -35.52 8.10
N THR A 260 -7.97 -36.46 7.49
CA THR A 260 -9.35 -36.81 7.87
C THR A 260 -9.40 -38.22 8.45
N ALA A 261 -10.56 -38.63 8.98
CA ALA A 261 -10.78 -40.02 9.41
C ALA A 261 -10.61 -41.04 8.26
N ASN A 262 -10.77 -40.61 7.00
CA ASN A 262 -10.66 -41.45 5.82
C ASN A 262 -9.27 -41.37 5.14
N GLY A 263 -8.30 -40.68 5.75
CA GLY A 263 -6.96 -40.46 5.21
C GLY A 263 -6.70 -39.01 4.78
N PRO A 264 -5.61 -38.76 4.03
CA PRO A 264 -5.24 -37.42 3.60
C PRO A 264 -6.27 -36.83 2.64
N LEU A 265 -6.71 -35.61 2.92
CA LEU A 265 -7.57 -34.82 2.06
C LEU A 265 -6.74 -34.20 0.94
N ASN A 266 -7.10 -34.50 -0.30
CA ASN A 266 -6.68 -33.74 -1.48
C ASN A 266 -7.91 -32.98 -1.97
N PHE A 267 -7.76 -31.68 -2.18
CA PHE A 267 -8.86 -30.85 -2.67
C PHE A 267 -8.48 -30.21 -4.00
N GLU A 268 -9.36 -30.32 -4.99
CA GLU A 268 -9.17 -29.71 -6.29
C GLU A 268 -10.50 -29.13 -6.76
N THR A 269 -10.48 -27.87 -7.19
CA THR A 269 -11.67 -27.19 -7.70
C THR A 269 -11.29 -26.18 -8.78
N SER A 270 -12.29 -25.70 -9.53
CA SER A 270 -12.08 -24.64 -10.52
C SER A 270 -12.92 -23.43 -10.15
N LEU A 271 -12.28 -22.26 -10.11
CA LEU A 271 -12.91 -20.97 -9.86
C LEU A 271 -13.02 -20.22 -11.19
N THR A 272 -14.25 -19.90 -11.60
CA THR A 272 -14.49 -19.08 -12.77
C THR A 272 -14.42 -17.60 -12.43
N LYS A 273 -14.03 -16.77 -13.41
CA LYS A 273 -13.98 -15.31 -13.27
C LYS A 273 -15.34 -14.73 -12.90
N ALA A 274 -16.42 -15.23 -13.51
CA ALA A 274 -17.78 -14.79 -13.20
C ALA A 274 -18.18 -15.07 -11.73
N ASN A 275 -17.78 -16.22 -11.18
CA ASN A 275 -18.03 -16.52 -9.76
C ASN A 275 -17.19 -15.64 -8.84
N PHE A 276 -15.92 -15.41 -9.19
CA PHE A 276 -15.02 -14.51 -8.45
C PHE A 276 -15.53 -13.06 -8.43
N GLU A 277 -15.96 -12.53 -9.58
CA GLU A 277 -16.55 -11.18 -9.66
C GLU A 277 -17.83 -11.09 -8.84
N LYS A 278 -18.70 -12.11 -8.93
CA LYS A 278 -19.93 -12.15 -8.14
C LYS A 278 -19.68 -12.17 -6.63
N MET A 279 -18.72 -12.95 -6.15
CA MET A 279 -18.44 -13.03 -4.71
C MET A 279 -17.74 -11.77 -4.18
N THR A 280 -16.98 -11.06 -5.03
CA THR A 280 -16.21 -9.87 -4.64
C THR A 280 -16.82 -8.53 -5.06
N ASP A 281 -17.98 -8.52 -5.73
CA ASP A 281 -18.65 -7.28 -6.17
C ASP A 281 -18.85 -6.28 -5.04
N HIS A 282 -19.23 -6.75 -3.85
CA HIS A 282 -19.40 -5.88 -2.68
C HIS A 282 -18.11 -5.13 -2.28
N LEU A 283 -16.92 -5.73 -2.50
CA LEU A 283 -15.63 -5.09 -2.27
C LEU A 283 -15.31 -4.07 -3.38
N VAL A 284 -15.64 -4.36 -4.63
CA VAL A 284 -15.53 -3.42 -5.76
C VAL A 284 -16.44 -2.21 -5.52
N GLN A 285 -17.70 -2.41 -5.14
CA GLN A 285 -18.62 -1.30 -4.89
C GLN A 285 -18.20 -0.42 -3.70
N ARG A 286 -17.47 -0.96 -2.71
CA ARG A 286 -16.91 -0.15 -1.62
C ARG A 286 -15.92 0.92 -2.12
N THR A 287 -15.27 0.71 -3.27
CA THR A 287 -14.31 1.68 -3.81
C THR A 287 -14.96 2.85 -4.56
N ARG A 288 -16.25 2.73 -4.93
CA ARG A 288 -17.01 3.80 -5.60
C ARG A 288 -17.13 5.05 -4.75
N LYS A 289 -17.54 4.89 -3.49
CA LYS A 289 -17.84 6.02 -2.61
C LYS A 289 -16.62 6.94 -2.39
N PRO A 290 -15.39 6.43 -2.14
CA PRO A 290 -14.22 7.29 -2.04
C PRO A 290 -13.92 8.11 -3.31
N ILE A 291 -14.20 7.57 -4.51
CA ILE A 291 -14.08 8.35 -5.76
C ILE A 291 -15.06 9.52 -5.75
N GLU A 292 -16.34 9.25 -5.45
CA GLU A 292 -17.39 10.26 -5.43
C GLU A 292 -17.15 11.33 -4.35
N ASP A 293 -16.72 10.90 -3.16
CA ASP A 293 -16.38 11.79 -2.05
C ASP A 293 -15.17 12.69 -2.39
N ALA A 294 -14.12 12.15 -3.00
CA ALA A 294 -12.96 12.93 -3.43
C ALA A 294 -13.34 13.99 -4.48
N LEU A 295 -14.08 13.61 -5.53
CA LEU A 295 -14.56 14.57 -6.53
C LEU A 295 -15.42 15.68 -5.91
N LYS A 296 -16.32 15.32 -5.01
CA LYS A 296 -17.19 16.27 -4.30
C LYS A 296 -16.38 17.23 -3.43
N GLU A 297 -15.37 16.75 -2.70
CA GLU A 297 -14.51 17.57 -1.85
C GLU A 297 -13.61 18.50 -2.67
N ALA A 298 -13.09 18.03 -3.81
CA ALA A 298 -12.38 18.84 -4.79
C ALA A 298 -13.29 19.83 -5.54
N LYS A 299 -14.62 19.70 -5.40
CA LYS A 299 -15.65 20.47 -6.12
C LYS A 299 -15.54 20.33 -7.64
N LEU A 300 -15.20 19.12 -8.09
CA LEU A 300 -15.05 18.78 -9.51
C LEU A 300 -16.09 17.74 -9.92
N SER A 301 -16.50 17.81 -11.18
CA SER A 301 -17.22 16.75 -11.86
C SER A 301 -16.25 15.74 -12.48
N ALA A 302 -16.71 14.52 -12.75
CA ALA A 302 -15.91 13.49 -13.42
C ALA A 302 -15.35 13.95 -14.78
N SER A 303 -16.09 14.80 -15.52
CA SER A 303 -15.65 15.34 -16.81
C SER A 303 -14.49 16.32 -16.73
N GLU A 304 -14.19 16.87 -15.55
CA GLU A 304 -13.07 17.80 -15.32
C GLU A 304 -11.77 17.06 -14.96
N ILE A 305 -11.81 15.74 -14.78
CA ILE A 305 -10.61 14.93 -14.60
C ILE A 305 -10.00 14.65 -15.97
N ASP A 306 -8.75 15.06 -16.18
CA ASP A 306 -8.01 14.86 -17.43
C ASP A 306 -7.41 13.46 -17.55
N GLU A 307 -6.84 12.95 -16.46
CA GLU A 307 -6.13 11.68 -16.41
C GLU A 307 -6.54 10.86 -15.18
N VAL A 308 -6.63 9.55 -15.36
CA VAL A 308 -6.94 8.61 -14.28
C VAL A 308 -5.78 7.62 -14.16
N LEU A 309 -5.09 7.65 -13.03
CA LEU A 309 -3.93 6.78 -12.76
C LEU A 309 -4.36 5.62 -11.87
N LEU A 310 -4.07 4.40 -12.29
CA LEU A 310 -4.24 3.21 -11.46
C LEU A 310 -2.91 2.86 -10.80
N VAL A 311 -2.95 2.68 -9.48
CA VAL A 311 -1.80 2.38 -8.64
C VAL A 311 -2.12 1.16 -7.77
N GLY A 312 -1.12 0.31 -7.54
CA GLY A 312 -1.28 -0.91 -6.76
C GLY A 312 -1.76 -2.11 -7.59
N GLY A 313 -1.19 -3.28 -7.31
CA GLY A 313 -1.40 -4.50 -8.10
C GLY A 313 -2.86 -4.98 -8.18
N SER A 314 -3.69 -4.66 -7.18
CA SER A 314 -5.11 -5.07 -7.16
C SER A 314 -5.94 -4.32 -8.21
N THR A 315 -5.46 -3.20 -8.75
CA THR A 315 -6.08 -2.49 -9.88
C THR A 315 -6.03 -3.26 -11.20
N ARG A 316 -5.26 -4.36 -11.27
CA ARG A 316 -5.24 -5.27 -12.42
C ARG A 316 -6.54 -6.07 -12.54
N ASN A 317 -7.37 -6.11 -11.50
CA ASN A 317 -8.69 -6.73 -11.55
C ASN A 317 -9.59 -6.00 -12.56
N PRO A 318 -10.08 -6.69 -13.61
CA PRO A 318 -10.92 -6.07 -14.64
C PRO A 318 -12.19 -5.41 -14.11
N ALA A 319 -12.86 -5.99 -13.11
CA ALA A 319 -14.05 -5.40 -12.51
C ALA A 319 -13.76 -4.06 -11.82
N VAL A 320 -12.55 -3.89 -11.27
CA VAL A 320 -12.10 -2.60 -10.70
C VAL A 320 -11.91 -1.57 -11.80
N GLN A 321 -11.27 -1.94 -12.91
CA GLN A 321 -11.06 -1.03 -14.05
C GLN A 321 -12.40 -0.61 -14.67
N GLU A 322 -13.33 -1.55 -14.83
CA GLU A 322 -14.67 -1.28 -15.35
C GLU A 322 -15.46 -0.33 -14.44
N LEU A 323 -15.40 -0.51 -13.11
CA LEU A 323 -16.02 0.42 -12.16
C LEU A 323 -15.45 1.83 -12.32
N VAL A 324 -14.12 1.97 -12.37
CA VAL A 324 -13.45 3.27 -12.54
C VAL A 324 -13.87 3.93 -13.86
N GLU A 325 -13.88 3.17 -14.97
CA GLU A 325 -14.35 3.65 -16.26
C GLU A 325 -15.80 4.10 -16.24
N GLN A 326 -16.68 3.37 -15.54
CA GLN A 326 -18.10 3.72 -15.41
C GLN A 326 -18.32 4.97 -14.56
N VAL A 327 -17.61 5.11 -13.44
CA VAL A 327 -17.76 6.26 -12.51
C VAL A 327 -17.22 7.54 -13.15
N LEU A 328 -16.07 7.46 -13.81
CA LEU A 328 -15.36 8.62 -14.33
C LEU A 328 -15.65 8.90 -15.81
N ASN A 329 -16.33 7.98 -16.51
CA ASN A 329 -16.53 8.01 -17.95
C ASN A 329 -15.22 8.27 -18.73
N LYS A 330 -14.12 7.70 -18.23
CA LYS A 330 -12.77 7.93 -18.72
C LYS A 330 -11.94 6.66 -18.57
N LYS A 331 -11.17 6.32 -19.61
CA LYS A 331 -10.27 5.18 -19.58
C LYS A 331 -9.05 5.48 -18.71
N PRO A 332 -8.66 4.56 -17.82
CA PRO A 332 -7.44 4.71 -17.06
C PRO A 332 -6.19 4.75 -17.94
N ASN A 333 -5.26 5.59 -17.53
CA ASN A 333 -3.95 5.72 -18.14
C ASN A 333 -3.11 4.46 -17.86
N ARG A 334 -2.45 3.95 -18.90
CA ARG A 334 -1.61 2.74 -18.85
C ARG A 334 -0.12 2.99 -19.08
N SER A 335 0.31 4.26 -19.08
CA SER A 335 1.71 4.64 -19.31
C SER A 335 2.61 4.41 -18.10
N ILE A 336 2.03 4.17 -16.92
CA ILE A 336 2.74 3.93 -15.67
C ILE A 336 2.66 2.46 -15.28
N ASN A 337 3.71 1.96 -14.60
CA ASN A 337 3.65 0.64 -13.96
C ASN A 337 3.03 0.79 -12.57
N PRO A 338 1.83 0.21 -12.32
CA PRO A 338 1.11 0.40 -11.05
C PRO A 338 1.87 -0.16 -9.84
N ASP A 339 2.83 -1.07 -10.03
CA ASP A 339 3.59 -1.69 -8.95
C ASP A 339 4.88 -0.91 -8.60
N GLU A 340 5.28 0.07 -9.41
CA GLU A 340 6.58 0.76 -9.28
C GLU A 340 6.46 2.29 -9.16
N VAL A 341 5.37 2.85 -9.67
CA VAL A 341 5.17 4.30 -9.82
C VAL A 341 5.28 5.06 -8.50
N VAL A 342 4.83 4.46 -7.39
CA VAL A 342 4.90 5.04 -6.04
C VAL A 342 6.35 5.21 -5.59
N ALA A 343 7.18 4.16 -5.74
CA ALA A 343 8.59 4.25 -5.38
C ALA A 343 9.33 5.28 -6.25
N LEU A 344 9.08 5.27 -7.56
CA LEU A 344 9.65 6.26 -8.48
C LEU A 344 9.33 7.69 -8.04
N GLY A 345 8.09 7.95 -7.62
CA GLY A 345 7.66 9.22 -7.05
C GLY A 345 8.39 9.60 -5.77
N ALA A 346 8.62 8.64 -4.88
CA ALA A 346 9.40 8.84 -3.67
C ALA A 346 10.87 9.18 -3.98
N ALA A 347 11.46 8.55 -5.01
CA ALA A 347 12.81 8.89 -5.47
C ALA A 347 12.86 10.29 -6.07
N ILE A 348 11.87 10.70 -6.85
CA ILE A 348 11.75 12.08 -7.36
C ILE A 348 11.71 13.07 -6.19
N GLN A 349 10.89 12.81 -5.17
CA GLN A 349 10.86 13.65 -3.98
C GLN A 349 12.21 13.69 -3.24
N GLY A 350 12.94 12.57 -3.21
CA GLY A 350 14.32 12.53 -2.72
C GLY A 350 15.26 13.38 -3.56
N GLY A 351 15.14 13.33 -4.89
CA GLY A 351 15.88 14.17 -5.84
C GLY A 351 15.63 15.66 -5.62
N VAL A 352 14.37 16.07 -5.40
CA VAL A 352 14.01 17.46 -5.07
C VAL A 352 14.68 17.91 -3.77
N LEU A 353 14.67 17.07 -2.73
CA LEU A 353 15.33 17.38 -1.45
C LEU A 353 16.86 17.45 -1.55
N ALA A 354 17.45 16.67 -2.46
CA ALA A 354 18.89 16.67 -2.73
C ALA A 354 19.32 17.83 -3.65
N GLY A 355 18.39 18.52 -4.31
CA GLY A 355 18.68 19.56 -5.32
C GLY A 355 19.04 19.00 -6.69
N ASP A 356 18.58 17.80 -7.03
CA ASP A 356 18.86 17.11 -8.29
C ASP A 356 17.80 17.35 -9.35
N ILE A 357 16.58 17.57 -8.88
CA ILE A 357 15.38 17.84 -9.63
C ILE A 357 14.93 19.23 -9.23
N ASP A 358 14.96 20.14 -10.20
CA ASP A 358 14.56 21.53 -10.05
C ASP A 358 13.08 21.71 -10.44
N ASP A 359 12.51 22.87 -10.14
CA ASP A 359 11.20 23.33 -10.66
C ASP A 359 9.98 22.44 -10.34
N VAL A 360 10.04 21.67 -9.24
CA VAL A 360 8.89 20.91 -8.70
C VAL A 360 8.46 21.46 -7.34
N LEU A 361 7.21 21.93 -7.25
CA LEU A 361 6.58 22.34 -5.99
C LEU A 361 5.46 21.37 -5.62
N LEU A 362 5.54 20.77 -4.44
CA LEU A 362 4.49 19.88 -3.94
C LEU A 362 3.70 20.56 -2.82
N LEU A 363 2.38 20.66 -3.00
CA LEU A 363 1.40 21.13 -2.02
C LEU A 363 0.47 19.98 -1.64
N ASP A 364 0.74 19.34 -0.50
CA ASP A 364 -0.07 18.24 0.02
C ASP A 364 -1.10 18.75 1.05
N VAL A 365 -2.02 17.88 1.50
CA VAL A 365 -3.09 18.22 2.45
C VAL A 365 -3.15 17.24 3.63
N THR A 366 -3.79 17.66 4.74
CA THR A 366 -4.12 16.72 5.83
C THR A 366 -5.36 15.88 5.48
N PRO A 367 -5.32 14.55 5.56
CA PRO A 367 -6.47 13.69 5.20
C PRO A 367 -7.61 13.73 6.23
N LEU A 368 -7.29 14.14 7.47
CA LEU A 368 -8.21 14.10 8.61
C LEU A 368 -8.36 15.48 9.23
N THR A 369 -9.55 15.74 9.76
CA THR A 369 -9.81 16.93 10.57
C THR A 369 -9.13 16.78 11.92
N LEU A 370 -8.25 17.72 12.26
CA LEU A 370 -7.59 17.81 13.55
C LEU A 370 -8.39 18.74 14.46
N GLY A 371 -8.59 18.34 15.70
CA GLY A 371 -9.36 19.07 16.69
C GLY A 371 -9.01 18.66 18.10
N ILE A 372 -9.69 19.27 19.07
CA ILE A 372 -9.58 18.91 20.49
C ILE A 372 -10.96 18.59 21.06
N GLU A 373 -10.99 17.75 22.07
CA GLU A 373 -12.19 17.57 22.89
C GLU A 373 -12.43 18.82 23.75
N THR A 374 -13.67 19.28 23.79
CA THR A 374 -14.12 20.43 24.56
C THR A 374 -15.26 20.02 25.50
N MET A 375 -15.68 20.93 26.40
CA MET A 375 -16.70 20.62 27.41
C MET A 375 -17.91 19.88 26.82
N GLY A 376 -18.31 18.80 27.48
CA GLY A 376 -19.42 17.94 27.03
C GLY A 376 -19.01 16.84 26.05
N GLY A 377 -17.70 16.55 25.91
CA GLY A 377 -17.21 15.51 25.00
C GLY A 377 -17.33 15.88 23.52
N VAL A 378 -17.42 17.19 23.23
CA VAL A 378 -17.61 17.69 21.86
C VAL A 378 -16.24 17.81 21.18
N ALA A 379 -16.07 17.13 20.04
CA ALA A 379 -14.90 17.29 19.19
C ALA A 379 -14.98 18.63 18.44
N THR A 380 -14.18 19.61 18.86
CA THR A 380 -14.11 20.92 18.22
C THR A 380 -13.01 20.93 17.16
N PRO A 381 -13.34 21.09 15.87
CA PRO A 381 -12.35 21.07 14.78
C PRO A 381 -11.51 22.35 14.78
N LEU A 382 -10.20 22.21 14.57
CA LEU A 382 -9.23 23.30 14.46
C LEU A 382 -8.68 23.42 13.04
N ILE A 383 -8.24 22.30 12.47
CA ILE A 383 -7.72 22.21 11.10
C ILE A 383 -8.61 21.20 10.36
N PRO A 384 -9.49 21.65 9.46
CA PRO A 384 -10.32 20.76 8.66
C PRO A 384 -9.48 19.82 7.78
N ARG A 385 -10.01 18.63 7.46
CA ARG A 385 -9.44 17.77 6.41
C ARG A 385 -9.33 18.52 5.08
N ASN A 386 -8.40 18.07 4.24
CA ASN A 386 -7.97 18.68 2.98
C ASN A 386 -7.40 20.10 3.11
N THR A 387 -7.01 20.54 4.31
CA THR A 387 -6.24 21.79 4.46
C THR A 387 -4.80 21.56 3.99
N THR A 388 -4.29 22.41 3.11
CA THR A 388 -2.90 22.38 2.61
C THR A 388 -1.89 22.45 3.75
N ILE A 389 -0.83 21.64 3.68
CA ILE A 389 0.25 21.57 4.69
C ILE A 389 1.59 22.05 4.09
N PRO A 390 2.46 22.70 4.89
CA PRO A 390 2.34 22.93 6.33
C PRO A 390 1.36 24.07 6.69
N VAL A 391 0.65 23.92 7.81
CA VAL A 391 -0.30 24.92 8.32
C VAL A 391 -0.14 25.10 9.83
N THR A 392 -0.42 26.30 10.33
CA THR A 392 -0.53 26.58 11.78
C THR A 392 -1.86 27.26 12.05
N LYS A 393 -2.57 26.80 13.07
CA LYS A 393 -3.83 27.38 13.53
C LYS A 393 -3.77 27.64 15.03
N SER A 394 -4.22 28.83 15.43
CA SER A 394 -4.33 29.22 16.84
C SER A 394 -5.77 29.58 17.17
N GLN A 395 -6.26 29.10 18.31
CA GLN A 395 -7.58 29.42 18.85
C GLN A 395 -7.48 29.53 20.37
N ILE A 396 -8.15 30.54 20.94
CA ILE A 396 -8.16 30.76 22.40
C ILE A 396 -9.32 29.96 23.00
N PHE A 397 -9.02 29.18 24.04
CA PHE A 397 -9.99 28.47 24.87
C PHE A 397 -9.98 29.04 26.29
N SER A 398 -11.07 28.83 27.04
CA SER A 398 -11.19 29.26 28.44
C SER A 398 -11.83 28.16 29.29
N THR A 399 -11.73 28.29 30.61
CA THR A 399 -12.28 27.34 31.57
C THR A 399 -13.80 27.39 31.54
N ALA A 400 -14.45 26.22 31.52
CA ALA A 400 -15.90 26.14 31.43
C ALA A 400 -16.62 26.24 32.79
N VAL A 401 -15.86 26.16 33.88
CA VAL A 401 -16.34 26.32 35.27
C VAL A 401 -15.41 27.25 36.04
N GLU A 402 -15.99 27.96 36.99
CA GLU A 402 -15.30 28.83 37.95
C GLU A 402 -14.61 27.97 39.02
N ASN A 403 -13.46 28.43 39.55
CA ASN A 403 -12.65 27.69 40.53
C ASN A 403 -13.31 27.57 41.91
#